data_AF-A0A382AMK4-F1
#
_entry.id   AF-A0A382AMK4-F1
#
_cell.length_a   1.000
_cell.length_b   1.000
_cell.length_c   1.000
_cell.angle_alpha   90.00
_cell.angle_beta   90.00
_cell.angle_gamma   90.00
#
_symmetry.space_group_name_H-M   'P 1'
#
loop_
_entity.id
_entity.type
_entity.pdbx_description
1 polymer ?
#
loop_
_entity_poly.entity_id
_entity_poly.type
_entity_poly.pdbx_seq_one_letter_code
_entity_poly.pdbx_strand_id
1 'polypeptide(L)'
;MEKVAVIHAAFGEEPRTVAFVEVPKGATVNEKLELAFKLTNNIDCGWWENEEVTPMFPDKEGCRSTSVGDMVLVGTEKYVCENVGWEKI
;
A
#
# COMPACT_ATOMS: atom_id res chain seq x y z
N MET A 1 -13.36 10.46 -0.44
CA MET A 1 -12.13 9.65 -0.52
C MET A 1 -11.25 10.14 -1.65
N GLU A 2 -9.98 9.79 -1.59
CA GLU A 2 -9.03 9.82 -2.71
C GLU A 2 -8.24 8.51 -2.70
N LYS A 3 -7.52 8.23 -3.79
CA LYS A 3 -6.75 6.99 -3.93
C LYS A 3 -5.27 7.24 -3.68
N VAL A 4 -4.66 6.34 -2.92
CA VAL A 4 -3.20 6.16 -2.88
C VAL A 4 -2.85 4.85 -3.54
N ALA A 5 -1.68 4.75 -4.15
CA ALA A 5 -1.22 3.53 -4.79
C ALA A 5 -0.19 2.82 -3.91
N VAL A 6 -0.42 1.54 -3.62
CA VAL A 6 0.55 0.68 -2.94
C VAL A 6 1.39 -0.03 -4.00
N ILE A 7 2.71 0.05 -3.84
CA ILE A 7 3.70 -0.42 -4.79
C ILE A 7 4.60 -1.43 -4.09
N HIS A 8 4.62 -2.66 -4.59
CA HIS A 8 5.58 -3.66 -4.13
C HIS A 8 6.92 -3.44 -4.82
N ALA A 9 7.96 -3.31 -4.01
CA ALA A 9 9.34 -3.09 -4.45
C ALA A 9 10.37 -3.76 -3.50
N ALA A 10 9.91 -4.32 -2.38
CA ALA A 10 10.75 -5.07 -1.45
C ALA A 10 11.31 -6.36 -2.07
N PHE A 11 12.31 -6.94 -1.40
CA PHE A 11 12.89 -8.26 -1.71
C PHE A 11 13.50 -8.39 -3.11
N GLY A 12 13.87 -7.28 -3.75
CA GLY A 12 14.45 -7.28 -5.10
C GLY A 12 13.41 -7.44 -6.22
N GLU A 13 12.12 -7.28 -5.91
CA GLU A 13 11.05 -7.22 -6.93
C GLU A 13 11.17 -5.92 -7.74
N GLU A 14 10.85 -6.00 -9.05
CA GLU A 14 10.67 -4.79 -9.85
C GLU A 14 9.44 -4.01 -9.33
N PRO A 15 9.55 -2.68 -9.11
CA PRO A 15 8.45 -1.89 -8.56
C PRO A 15 7.16 -2.01 -9.38
N ARG A 16 6.09 -2.49 -8.74
CA ARG A 16 4.77 -2.65 -9.38
C ARG A 16 3.64 -2.19 -8.47
N THR A 17 2.66 -1.49 -9.03
CA THR A 17 1.44 -1.15 -8.29
C THR A 17 0.61 -2.42 -8.05
N VAL A 18 0.29 -2.70 -6.80
CA VAL A 18 -0.49 -3.88 -6.40
C VAL A 18 -1.86 -3.55 -5.86
N ALA A 19 -2.10 -2.31 -5.44
CA ALA A 19 -3.40 -1.88 -4.95
C ALA A 19 -3.60 -0.38 -5.13
N PHE A 20 -4.86 0.01 -5.30
CA PHE A 20 -5.33 1.34 -4.93
C PHE A 20 -6.10 1.25 -3.63
N VAL A 21 -5.83 2.16 -2.70
CA VAL A 21 -6.52 2.23 -1.40
C VAL A 21 -7.27 3.54 -1.31
N GLU A 22 -8.56 3.48 -0.99
CA GLU A 22 -9.40 4.65 -0.71
C GLU A 22 -9.07 5.21 0.68
N VAL A 23 -8.68 6.48 0.73
CA VAL A 23 -8.33 7.18 1.98
C VAL A 23 -9.11 8.49 2.13
N PRO A 24 -9.32 9.01 3.36
CA PRO A 24 -9.96 10.30 3.56
C PRO A 24 -9.13 11.46 3.00
N LYS A 25 -9.75 12.34 2.21
CA LYS A 25 -9.05 13.51 1.62
C LYS A 25 -8.41 14.43 2.65
N GLY A 26 -9.07 14.60 3.80
CA GLY A 26 -8.63 15.47 4.90
C GLY A 26 -7.60 14.84 5.85
N ALA A 27 -7.23 13.57 5.65
CA ALA A 27 -6.19 12.93 6.46
C ALA A 27 -4.81 13.53 6.15
N THR A 28 -3.94 13.54 7.15
CA THR A 28 -2.51 13.81 6.98
C THR A 28 -1.85 12.76 6.10
N VAL A 29 -0.68 13.06 5.54
CA VAL A 29 0.07 12.08 4.74
C VAL A 29 0.35 10.82 5.57
N ASN A 30 0.84 10.97 6.81
CA ASN A 30 1.16 9.82 7.66
C ASN A 30 -0.09 8.94 7.92
N GLU A 31 -1.25 9.53 8.21
CA GLU A 31 -2.49 8.76 8.37
C GLU A 31 -2.87 7.99 7.11
N LYS A 32 -2.65 8.56 5.92
CA LYS A 32 -2.91 7.86 4.64
C LYS A 32 -1.95 6.68 4.45
N LEU A 33 -0.68 6.85 4.81
CA LEU A 33 0.33 5.80 4.73
C LEU A 33 0.03 4.64 5.68
N GLU A 34 -0.26 4.94 6.95
CA GLU A 34 -0.62 3.95 7.96
C GLU A 34 -1.91 3.19 7.58
N LEU A 35 -2.91 3.90 7.07
CA LEU A 35 -4.15 3.28 6.62
C LEU A 35 -3.92 2.35 5.43
N ALA A 36 -3.12 2.78 4.44
CA ALA A 36 -2.75 1.95 3.30
C ALA A 36 -2.02 0.68 3.74
N PHE A 37 -1.05 0.80 4.65
CA PHE A 37 -0.32 -0.35 5.19
C PHE A 37 -1.25 -1.31 5.93
N LYS A 38 -2.06 -0.80 6.87
CA LYS A 38 -3.02 -1.61 7.62
C LYS A 38 -3.98 -2.38 6.70
N LEU A 39 -4.51 -1.74 5.66
CA LEU A 39 -5.46 -2.37 4.73
C LEU A 39 -4.80 -3.34 3.74
N THR A 40 -3.48 -3.33 3.63
CA THR A 40 -2.71 -4.23 2.75
C THR A 40 -1.79 -5.18 3.53
N ASN A 41 -2.00 -5.28 4.84
CA ASN A 41 -1.28 -6.15 5.76
C ASN A 41 -2.29 -6.86 6.67
N ASN A 42 -2.52 -8.16 6.42
CA ASN A 42 -3.49 -8.97 7.17
C ASN A 42 -2.96 -10.41 7.32
N ILE A 43 -3.24 -11.04 8.46
CA ILE A 43 -2.84 -12.41 8.79
C ILE A 43 -3.99 -13.43 8.65
N ASP A 44 -5.23 -12.98 8.76
CA ASP A 44 -6.40 -13.86 8.85
C ASP A 44 -7.00 -14.18 7.47
N CYS A 45 -6.97 -13.23 6.55
CA CYS A 45 -7.52 -13.37 5.19
C CYS A 45 -6.71 -12.57 4.16
N GLY A 46 -7.08 -12.71 2.88
CA GLY A 46 -6.47 -11.93 1.81
C GLY A 46 -6.78 -10.45 2.00
N TRP A 47 -5.75 -9.61 2.06
CA TRP A 47 -5.93 -8.16 2.26
C TRP A 47 -6.74 -7.48 1.14
N TRP A 48 -6.82 -8.13 -0.03
CA TRP A 48 -7.63 -7.70 -1.18
C TRP A 48 -9.14 -7.89 -0.95
N GLU A 49 -9.55 -8.48 0.16
CA GLU A 49 -10.97 -8.59 0.56
C GLU A 49 -11.49 -7.32 1.24
N ASN A 50 -10.61 -6.39 1.63
CA ASN A 50 -11.01 -5.11 2.21
C ASN A 50 -11.77 -4.25 1.18
N GLU A 51 -12.93 -3.71 1.55
CA GLU A 51 -13.82 -2.95 0.65
C GLU A 51 -13.14 -1.68 0.09
N GLU A 52 -12.25 -1.06 0.87
CA GLU A 52 -11.50 0.13 0.49
C GLU A 52 -10.31 -0.16 -0.43
N VAL A 53 -10.03 -1.44 -0.73
CA VAL A 53 -8.87 -1.86 -1.51
C VAL A 53 -9.30 -2.36 -2.89
N THR A 54 -8.79 -1.73 -3.93
CA THR A 54 -8.88 -2.24 -5.30
C THR A 54 -7.57 -2.97 -5.66
N PRO A 55 -7.56 -4.31 -5.76
CA PRO A 55 -6.36 -5.06 -6.13
C PRO A 55 -5.98 -4.79 -7.59
N MET A 56 -4.67 -4.67 -7.85
CA MET A 56 -4.09 -4.37 -9.16
C MET A 56 -3.12 -5.45 -9.66
N PHE A 57 -3.07 -6.61 -8.99
CA PHE A 57 -2.24 -7.74 -9.39
C PHE A 57 -3.05 -8.73 -10.28
N PRO A 58 -2.39 -9.40 -11.24
CA PRO A 58 -3.08 -10.24 -12.22
C PRO A 58 -3.50 -11.61 -11.68
N ASP A 59 -2.87 -12.08 -10.59
CA ASP A 59 -2.99 -13.46 -10.14
C ASP A 59 -4.15 -13.68 -9.18
N LYS A 60 -4.97 -14.70 -9.47
CA LYS A 60 -6.08 -15.13 -8.63
C LYS A 60 -5.65 -15.92 -7.39
N GLU A 61 -4.36 -16.24 -7.28
CA GLU A 61 -3.80 -17.05 -6.19
C GLU A 61 -3.43 -16.22 -4.95
N GLY A 62 -3.32 -14.89 -5.10
CA GLY A 62 -3.08 -13.97 -4.00
C GLY A 62 -1.86 -13.09 -4.22
N CYS A 63 -1.66 -12.15 -3.30
CA CYS A 63 -0.53 -11.23 -3.30
C CYS A 63 0.00 -11.11 -1.87
N ARG A 64 1.32 -11.11 -1.67
CA ARG A 64 1.91 -10.92 -0.33
C ARG A 64 1.42 -9.61 0.31
N SER A 65 1.52 -9.49 1.62
CA SER A 65 1.24 -8.22 2.28
C SER A 65 2.34 -7.18 2.06
N THR A 66 1.97 -5.91 2.20
CA THR A 66 2.90 -4.78 2.23
C THR A 66 3.90 -4.95 3.36
N SER A 67 5.17 -4.65 3.09
CA SER A 67 6.33 -4.87 3.96
C SER A 67 7.36 -3.73 3.85
N VAL A 68 8.37 -3.74 4.72
CA VAL A 68 9.52 -2.82 4.63
C VAL A 68 10.15 -2.89 3.24
N GLY A 69 10.44 -1.73 2.66
CA GLY A 69 10.95 -1.57 1.29
C GLY A 69 9.86 -1.43 0.21
N ASP A 70 8.59 -1.70 0.53
CA ASP A 70 7.48 -1.33 -0.35
C ASP A 70 7.16 0.15 -0.23
N MET A 71 6.39 0.67 -1.18
CA MET A 71 6.15 2.10 -1.30
C MET A 71 4.66 2.42 -1.37
N VAL A 72 4.32 3.64 -1.01
CA VAL A 72 3.00 4.24 -1.23
C VAL A 72 3.16 5.56 -1.97
N LEU A 73 2.40 5.73 -3.05
CA LEU A 73 2.29 6.99 -3.80
C LEU A 73 1.07 7.75 -3.30
N VAL A 74 1.30 8.93 -2.72
CA VAL A 74 0.27 9.87 -2.26
C VAL A 74 0.34 11.11 -3.15
N GLY A 75 -0.65 11.28 -4.03
CA GLY A 75 -0.61 12.30 -5.07
C GLY A 75 0.57 12.07 -6.01
N THR A 76 1.58 12.93 -5.96
CA THR A 76 2.81 12.83 -6.77
C THR A 76 4.04 12.43 -5.95
N GLU A 77 3.89 12.20 -4.64
CA GLU A 77 4.99 11.96 -3.72
C GLU A 77 5.02 10.48 -3.32
N LYS A 78 6.20 9.87 -3.36
CA LYS A 78 6.39 8.47 -2.98
C LYS A 78 6.99 8.40 -1.59
N TYR A 79 6.57 7.38 -0.86
CA TYR A 79 7.04 7.10 0.48
C TYR A 79 7.39 5.62 0.58
N VAL A 80 8.60 5.28 1.03
CA VAL A 80 9.01 3.91 1.31
C VAL A 80 8.68 3.55 2.76
N CYS A 81 8.19 2.34 2.97
CA CYS A 81 7.97 1.76 4.28
C CYS A 81 9.33 1.39 4.87
N GLU A 82 9.72 2.06 5.94
CA GLU A 82 10.98 1.82 6.64
C GLU A 82 10.78 0.85 7.81
N ASN A 83 11.88 0.41 8.42
CA ASN A 83 11.82 -0.37 9.66
C ASN A 83 10.99 0.32 10.76
N VAL A 84 10.98 1.65 10.76
CA VAL A 84 10.14 2.48 11.63
C VAL A 84 9.59 3.64 10.83
N GLY A 85 8.29 3.60 10.53
CA GLY A 85 7.59 4.67 9.84
C GLY A 85 7.84 4.72 8.34
N TRP A 86 7.93 5.94 7.80
CA TRP A 86 7.96 6.20 6.37
C TRP A 86 9.01 7.24 6.01
N GLU A 87 9.70 7.03 4.90
CA GLU A 87 10.63 7.99 4.32
C GLU A 87 10.14 8.42 2.93
N LYS A 88 10.22 9.71 2.63
CA LYS A 88 9.85 10.26 1.31
C LYS A 88 10.99 10.08 0.31
N ILE A 89 10.68 9.64 -0.91
CA ILE A 89 11.64 9.40 -2.01
C ILE A 89 11.23 10.07 -3.33
#